data_AF-A0A929I7V1-F1
#
_entry.id   AF-A0A929I7V1-F1
#
_cell.length_a   1.000
_cell.length_b   1.000
_cell.length_c   1.000
_cell.angle_alpha   90.00
_cell.angle_beta   90.00
_cell.angle_gamma   90.00
#
_symmetry.space_group_name_H-M   'P 1'
#
loop_
_entity.id
_entity.type
_entity.pdbx_description
1 polymer ?
#
loop_
_entity_poly.entity_id
_entity_poly.type
_entity_poly.pdbx_seq_one_letter_code
_entity_poly.pdbx_strand_id
1 'polypeptide(L)'
;MRWGSFDTFLVDDSFWQDKMGKPLVNKEFLGALLSYGTFENYHFFCTDSHHLSQFRNVLDGLISEENRKRVTLSLQAQFAEEISNRPIDVIHQGERSQQIMPALIPSFQKNFSHFPSRVLRQDSRVTLSEYGKMRCQQRFQPIIYEDMATMLDDACRAFLIEFLSGSDRTIEELIEEGSGKGYPGDTLLLHLDSLIKHGYVTVMPDNPTTTFVT
;
A
#
# COMPACT_ATOMS: atom_id res chain seq x y z
N MET A 1 -6.89 -12.08 -15.57
CA MET A 1 -6.47 -11.02 -14.61
C MET A 1 -6.68 -11.50 -13.19
N ARG A 2 -5.67 -11.32 -12.33
CA ARG A 2 -5.59 -11.81 -10.95
C ARG A 2 -5.59 -10.65 -9.98
N TRP A 3 -6.46 -10.74 -8.99
CA TRP A 3 -6.63 -9.72 -7.96
C TRP A 3 -6.12 -10.24 -6.62
N GLY A 4 -5.43 -9.41 -5.86
CA GLY A 4 -4.91 -9.70 -4.54
C GLY A 4 -5.42 -8.70 -3.50
N SER A 5 -5.57 -9.09 -2.24
CA SER A 5 -5.92 -8.15 -1.17
C SER A 5 -5.32 -8.48 0.19
N PHE A 6 -4.96 -7.43 0.92
CA PHE A 6 -4.50 -7.48 2.31
C PHE A 6 -5.59 -7.16 3.33
N ASP A 7 -6.76 -6.71 2.86
CA ASP A 7 -7.86 -6.32 3.72
C ASP A 7 -8.38 -7.49 4.52
N THR A 8 -8.63 -7.22 5.80
CA THR A 8 -9.15 -8.23 6.69
C THR A 8 -10.60 -8.60 6.37
N PHE A 9 -11.38 -7.71 5.73
CA PHE A 9 -12.83 -7.78 5.40
C PHE A 9 -13.75 -8.16 6.59
N LEU A 10 -13.40 -9.25 7.26
CA LEU A 10 -13.89 -9.82 8.50
C LEU A 10 -13.09 -9.24 9.68
N VAL A 11 -13.65 -8.21 10.30
CA VAL A 11 -13.08 -7.61 11.52
C VAL A 11 -13.81 -8.19 12.73
N ASP A 12 -13.08 -8.91 13.58
CA ASP A 12 -13.60 -9.53 14.82
C ASP A 12 -13.25 -8.68 16.06
N ASP A 13 -13.36 -7.37 15.91
CA ASP A 13 -13.11 -6.41 16.98
C ASP A 13 -14.46 -5.85 17.44
N SER A 14 -14.79 -6.06 18.72
CA SER A 14 -16.05 -5.64 19.33
C SER A 14 -16.28 -4.13 19.21
N PHE A 15 -15.22 -3.32 19.26
CA PHE A 15 -15.33 -1.88 19.06
C PHE A 15 -15.82 -1.55 17.64
N TRP A 16 -15.32 -2.26 16.62
CA TRP A 16 -15.70 -2.05 15.22
C TRP A 16 -17.05 -2.69 14.85
N GLN A 17 -17.42 -3.78 15.51
CA GLN A 17 -18.75 -4.38 15.36
C GLN A 17 -19.85 -3.49 15.95
N ASP A 18 -19.57 -2.83 17.08
CA ASP A 18 -20.55 -1.96 17.76
C ASP A 18 -20.68 -0.57 17.11
N LYS A 19 -19.61 -0.07 16.47
CA LYS A 19 -19.56 1.33 16.00
C LYS A 19 -19.97 1.56 14.55
N MET A 20 -20.06 0.56 13.68
CA MET A 20 -20.48 0.76 12.28
C MET A 20 -21.07 -0.52 11.65
N GLY A 21 -22.06 -0.36 10.75
CA GLY A 21 -22.51 -1.42 9.82
C GLY A 21 -21.44 -1.90 8.81
N LYS A 22 -20.17 -1.57 9.06
CA LYS A 22 -19.00 -1.89 8.24
C LYS A 22 -18.76 -3.40 8.10
N PRO A 23 -18.90 -4.24 9.15
CA PRO A 23 -18.76 -5.69 8.97
C PRO A 23 -19.85 -6.29 8.07
N LEU A 24 -21.09 -5.79 8.18
CA LEU A 24 -22.20 -6.23 7.32
C LEU A 24 -21.95 -5.81 5.87
N VAL A 25 -21.59 -4.54 5.64
CA VAL A 25 -21.29 -4.00 4.31
C VAL A 25 -20.07 -4.69 3.69
N ASN A 26 -19.02 -4.97 4.48
CA ASN A 26 -17.84 -5.68 3.99
C ASN A 26 -18.15 -7.12 3.58
N LYS A 27 -19.00 -7.82 4.34
CA LYS A 27 -19.41 -9.19 4.01
C LYS A 27 -20.27 -9.22 2.75
N GLU A 28 -21.25 -8.33 2.63
CA GLU A 28 -22.09 -8.20 1.42
C GLU A 28 -21.25 -7.81 0.20
N PHE A 29 -20.32 -6.85 0.37
CA PHE A 29 -19.38 -6.45 -0.68
C PHE A 29 -18.48 -7.62 -1.11
N LEU A 30 -17.90 -8.36 -0.16
CA LEU A 30 -17.07 -9.53 -0.45
C LEU A 30 -17.88 -10.59 -1.21
N GLY A 31 -19.12 -10.83 -0.79
CA GLY A 31 -20.03 -11.76 -1.46
C GLY A 31 -20.33 -11.33 -2.90
N ALA A 32 -20.63 -10.04 -3.12
CA ALA A 32 -20.88 -9.49 -4.44
C ALA A 32 -19.62 -9.52 -5.33
N LEU A 33 -18.47 -9.13 -4.79
CA LEU A 33 -17.18 -9.14 -5.49
C LEU A 33 -16.83 -10.55 -5.98
N LEU A 34 -17.00 -11.56 -5.14
CA LEU A 34 -16.66 -12.94 -5.46
C LEU A 34 -17.74 -13.65 -6.28
N SER A 35 -19.00 -13.21 -6.22
CA SER A 35 -20.09 -13.80 -7.01
C SER A 35 -20.18 -13.23 -8.42
N TYR A 36 -19.94 -11.93 -8.58
CA TYR A 36 -20.19 -11.21 -9.82
C TYR A 36 -18.94 -10.57 -10.43
N GLY A 37 -17.83 -10.53 -9.69
CA GLY A 37 -16.60 -9.98 -10.22
C GLY A 37 -16.00 -10.86 -11.32
N THR A 38 -15.33 -10.20 -12.25
CA THR A 38 -14.84 -10.76 -13.51
C THR A 38 -13.37 -11.19 -13.47
N PHE A 39 -12.72 -11.11 -12.32
CA PHE A 39 -11.35 -11.60 -12.17
C PHE A 39 -11.34 -13.13 -12.25
N GLU A 40 -10.26 -13.66 -12.84
CA GLU A 40 -10.05 -15.10 -12.97
C GLU A 40 -9.76 -15.71 -11.60
N ASN A 41 -8.98 -15.01 -10.78
CA ASN A 41 -8.58 -15.45 -9.45
C ASN A 41 -8.53 -14.27 -8.47
N TYR A 42 -8.87 -14.57 -7.23
CA TYR A 42 -8.82 -13.69 -6.07
C TYR A 42 -7.87 -14.30 -5.04
N HIS A 43 -6.90 -13.53 -4.58
CA HIS A 43 -5.95 -13.96 -3.55
C HIS A 43 -6.11 -13.06 -2.32
N PHE A 44 -6.46 -13.63 -1.18
CA PHE A 44 -6.49 -12.88 0.09
C PHE A 44 -5.29 -13.27 0.95
N PHE A 45 -4.57 -12.26 1.43
CA PHE A 45 -3.43 -12.39 2.32
C PHE A 45 -3.88 -12.11 3.75
N CYS A 46 -4.14 -13.17 4.50
CA CYS A 46 -4.59 -13.12 5.88
C CYS A 46 -3.44 -12.80 6.83
N THR A 47 -3.69 -11.96 7.82
CA THR A 47 -2.71 -11.51 8.83
C THR A 47 -2.04 -12.68 9.57
N ASP A 48 -2.82 -13.70 9.91
CA ASP A 48 -2.36 -14.87 10.66
C ASP A 48 -3.25 -16.10 10.38
N SER A 49 -2.87 -17.24 10.96
CA SER A 49 -3.57 -18.51 10.80
C SER A 49 -5.01 -18.51 11.34
N HIS A 50 -5.30 -17.68 12.35
CA HIS A 50 -6.64 -17.56 12.92
C HIS A 50 -7.56 -16.84 11.92
N HIS A 51 -7.13 -15.70 11.43
CA HIS A 51 -7.82 -14.94 10.39
C HIS A 51 -8.01 -15.78 9.11
N LEU A 52 -6.99 -16.54 8.67
CA LEU A 52 -7.11 -17.45 7.53
C LEU A 52 -8.22 -18.49 7.72
N SER A 53 -8.30 -19.09 8.91
CA SER A 53 -9.31 -20.09 9.25
C SER A 53 -10.72 -19.46 9.29
N GLN A 54 -10.85 -18.28 9.88
CA GLN A 54 -12.11 -17.52 9.88
C GLN A 54 -12.56 -17.18 8.46
N PHE A 55 -11.65 -16.70 7.62
CA PHE A 55 -11.94 -16.32 6.24
C PHE A 55 -12.45 -17.52 5.43
N ARG A 56 -11.82 -18.68 5.59
CA ARG A 56 -12.26 -19.93 4.96
C ARG A 56 -13.69 -20.29 5.36
N ASN A 57 -14.00 -20.27 6.66
CA ASN A 57 -15.34 -20.58 7.16
C ASN A 57 -16.41 -19.61 6.63
N VAL A 58 -16.08 -18.33 6.49
CA VAL A 58 -17.02 -17.34 5.94
C VAL A 58 -17.28 -17.59 4.45
N LEU A 59 -16.25 -17.88 3.66
CA LEU A 59 -16.41 -18.18 2.23
C LEU A 59 -17.31 -19.40 1.98
N ASP A 60 -17.28 -20.38 2.87
CA ASP A 60 -18.11 -21.58 2.76
C ASP A 60 -19.61 -21.27 2.79
N GLY A 61 -20.01 -20.26 3.57
CA GLY A 61 -21.40 -19.80 3.68
C GLY A 61 -21.76 -18.59 2.80
N LEU A 62 -20.77 -17.90 2.21
CA LEU A 62 -20.98 -16.64 1.50
C LEU A 62 -21.13 -16.81 -0.01
N ILE A 63 -20.43 -17.77 -0.61
CA ILE A 63 -20.39 -17.97 -2.06
C ILE A 63 -20.50 -19.45 -2.45
N SER A 64 -20.88 -19.70 -3.71
CA SER A 64 -20.97 -21.07 -4.26
C SER A 64 -19.61 -21.76 -4.31
N GLU A 65 -19.63 -23.10 -4.33
CA GLU A 65 -18.42 -23.91 -4.47
C GLU A 65 -17.64 -23.59 -5.75
N GLU A 66 -18.33 -23.30 -6.85
CA GLU A 66 -17.71 -22.89 -8.11
C GLU A 66 -16.93 -21.58 -7.95
N ASN A 67 -17.52 -20.58 -7.30
CA ASN A 67 -16.85 -19.31 -7.05
C ASN A 67 -15.66 -19.46 -6.08
N ARG A 68 -15.75 -20.37 -5.10
CA ARG A 68 -14.63 -20.66 -4.18
C ARG A 68 -13.38 -21.18 -4.89
N LYS A 69 -13.51 -21.89 -6.02
CA LYS A 69 -12.36 -22.38 -6.80
C LYS A 69 -11.49 -21.27 -7.36
N ARG A 70 -12.03 -20.06 -7.50
CA ARG A 70 -11.30 -18.85 -7.92
C ARG A 70 -10.60 -18.15 -6.76
N VAL A 71 -10.74 -18.62 -5.52
CA VAL A 71 -10.22 -17.95 -4.32
C VAL A 71 -9.05 -18.72 -3.74
N THR A 72 -7.93 -18.03 -3.55
CA THR A 72 -6.75 -18.51 -2.82
C THR A 72 -6.56 -17.70 -1.54
N LEU A 73 -6.22 -18.38 -0.45
CA LEU A 73 -5.91 -17.76 0.84
C LEU A 73 -4.49 -18.13 1.23
N SER A 74 -3.65 -17.14 1.54
CA SER A 74 -2.30 -17.34 2.10
C SER A 74 -2.08 -16.38 3.27
N LEU A 75 -1.00 -16.56 4.02
CA LEU A 75 -0.60 -15.61 5.05
C LEU A 75 0.11 -14.40 4.44
N GLN A 76 -0.02 -13.22 5.05
CA GLN A 76 0.73 -12.02 4.64
C GLN A 76 2.25 -12.24 4.66
N ALA A 77 2.75 -13.02 5.62
CA ALA A 77 4.16 -13.40 5.71
C ALA A 77 4.65 -14.17 4.45
N GLN A 78 3.75 -14.76 3.68
CA GLN A 78 4.06 -15.53 2.47
C GLN A 78 3.98 -14.68 1.19
N PHE A 79 3.59 -13.40 1.30
CA PHE A 79 3.32 -12.54 0.15
C PHE A 79 4.48 -12.48 -0.84
N ALA A 80 5.70 -12.23 -0.36
CA ALA A 80 6.88 -12.05 -1.22
C ALA A 80 7.19 -13.31 -2.06
N GLU A 81 7.01 -14.50 -1.48
CA GLU A 81 7.18 -15.77 -2.16
C GLU A 81 6.05 -16.03 -3.15
N GLU A 82 4.80 -15.79 -2.73
CA GLU A 82 3.61 -16.01 -3.56
C GLU A 82 3.61 -15.15 -4.83
N ILE A 83 3.93 -13.86 -4.73
CA ILE A 83 3.96 -12.99 -5.92
C ILE A 83 5.10 -13.32 -6.87
N SER A 84 6.19 -13.89 -6.37
CA SER A 84 7.34 -14.31 -7.19
C SER A 84 6.96 -15.53 -8.05
N ASN A 85 6.12 -16.41 -7.53
CA ASN A 85 5.68 -17.63 -8.21
C ASN A 85 4.38 -17.42 -9.01
N ARG A 86 3.53 -16.48 -8.57
CA ARG A 86 2.20 -16.22 -9.12
C ARG A 86 1.98 -14.71 -9.16
N PRO A 87 2.36 -14.04 -10.26
CA PRO A 87 2.17 -12.60 -10.37
C PRO A 87 0.69 -12.24 -10.21
N ILE A 88 0.44 -11.18 -9.44
CA ILE A 88 -0.86 -10.55 -9.21
C ILE A 88 -0.92 -9.27 -10.05
N ASP A 89 -2.01 -9.09 -10.78
CA ASP A 89 -2.16 -7.94 -11.70
C ASP A 89 -2.68 -6.69 -10.96
N VAL A 90 -3.54 -6.89 -9.96
CA VAL A 90 -4.18 -5.81 -9.20
C VAL A 90 -4.10 -6.14 -7.71
N ILE A 91 -3.56 -5.22 -6.91
CA ILE A 91 -3.53 -5.34 -5.44
C ILE A 91 -4.50 -4.32 -4.86
N HIS A 92 -5.39 -4.79 -3.98
CA HIS A 92 -6.28 -4.00 -3.16
C HIS A 92 -5.78 -3.98 -1.71
N GLN A 93 -5.69 -2.78 -1.16
CA GLN A 93 -5.28 -2.57 0.21
C GLN A 93 -5.99 -1.33 0.72
N GLY A 94 -6.90 -1.52 1.67
CA GLY A 94 -7.52 -0.50 2.47
C GLY A 94 -6.46 0.14 3.38
N GLU A 95 -6.74 1.37 3.79
CA GLU A 95 -5.80 2.32 4.42
C GLU A 95 -5.27 1.90 5.82
N ARG A 96 -5.42 0.64 6.25
CA ARG A 96 -5.15 0.21 7.64
C ARG A 96 -4.41 -1.13 7.80
N SER A 97 -3.23 -1.26 7.23
CA SER A 97 -2.27 -2.29 7.69
C SER A 97 -0.94 -1.66 8.08
N GLN A 98 -0.94 -0.91 9.19
CA GLN A 98 0.25 -0.31 9.82
C GLN A 98 1.00 -1.29 10.75
N GLN A 99 0.60 -2.55 10.84
CA GLN A 99 1.29 -3.53 11.67
C GLN A 99 2.04 -4.51 10.78
N ILE A 100 3.34 -4.22 10.59
CA ILE A 100 4.39 -5.13 10.13
C ILE A 100 4.27 -5.55 8.65
N MET A 101 4.54 -4.64 7.71
CA MET A 101 4.90 -4.97 6.34
C MET A 101 5.91 -3.94 5.79
N PRO A 102 6.81 -4.31 4.87
CA PRO A 102 7.70 -3.34 4.23
C PRO A 102 6.86 -2.28 3.52
N ALA A 103 7.24 -1.00 3.63
CA ALA A 103 6.47 0.14 3.12
C ALA A 103 6.11 -0.07 1.64
N LEU A 104 4.86 -0.45 1.38
CA LEU A 104 4.30 -0.57 0.06
C LEU A 104 3.86 0.83 -0.36
N ILE A 105 4.33 1.36 -1.49
CA ILE A 105 4.02 2.72 -1.93
C ILE A 105 3.21 2.76 -3.24
N PRO A 106 2.22 3.67 -3.37
CA PRO A 106 1.46 3.87 -4.60
C PRO A 106 2.31 4.34 -5.79
N SER A 107 1.96 3.88 -6.99
CA SER A 107 2.58 4.34 -8.25
C SER A 107 1.59 5.17 -9.05
N PHE A 108 1.87 6.46 -9.18
CA PHE A 108 1.07 7.42 -9.97
C PHE A 108 0.95 7.09 -11.46
N GLN A 109 1.82 6.23 -11.98
CA GLN A 109 1.87 5.89 -13.40
C GLN A 109 0.99 4.69 -13.77
N LYS A 110 0.36 4.02 -12.80
CA LYS A 110 -0.54 2.88 -13.04
C LYS A 110 -1.96 3.23 -12.59
N ASN A 111 -2.96 2.67 -13.28
CA ASN A 111 -4.39 3.05 -13.29
C ASN A 111 -5.15 3.13 -11.94
N PHE A 112 -4.47 3.01 -10.80
CA PHE A 112 -5.04 3.30 -9.49
C PHE A 112 -3.97 3.89 -8.56
N SER A 113 -3.96 5.22 -8.44
CA SER A 113 -2.99 6.01 -7.66
C SER A 113 -3.03 5.81 -6.14
N HIS A 114 -3.98 5.02 -5.63
CA HIS A 114 -4.19 4.77 -4.20
C HIS A 114 -3.69 3.41 -3.72
N PHE A 115 -3.27 2.51 -4.62
CA PHE A 115 -2.82 1.18 -4.23
C PHE A 115 -1.31 1.04 -4.33
N PRO A 116 -0.69 0.48 -3.28
CA PRO A 116 0.72 0.19 -3.33
C PRO A 116 1.09 -0.82 -4.39
N SER A 117 2.16 -0.54 -5.15
CA SER A 117 2.58 -1.42 -6.25
C SER A 117 4.07 -1.74 -6.25
N ARG A 118 4.85 -1.13 -5.34
CA ARG A 118 6.29 -1.39 -5.16
C ARG A 118 6.66 -1.33 -3.68
N VAL A 119 7.61 -2.19 -3.29
CA VAL A 119 8.27 -2.16 -1.97
C VAL A 119 9.39 -1.13 -2.04
N LEU A 120 9.45 -0.19 -1.08
CA LEU A 120 10.65 0.62 -0.88
C LEU A 120 11.66 -0.11 0.00
N ARG A 121 12.87 -0.26 -0.54
CA ARG A 121 14.06 -0.76 0.17
C ARG A 121 14.97 0.40 0.52
N GLN A 122 15.93 0.19 1.41
CA GLN A 122 16.94 1.19 1.79
C GLN A 122 17.74 1.72 0.58
N ASP A 123 17.99 0.86 -0.41
CA ASP A 123 18.69 1.19 -1.65
C ASP A 123 17.78 1.78 -2.74
N SER A 124 16.46 1.87 -2.52
CA SER A 124 15.54 2.47 -3.47
C SER A 124 15.82 3.96 -3.65
N ARG A 125 15.86 4.42 -4.89
CA ARG A 125 16.12 5.83 -5.20
C ARG A 125 14.83 6.60 -5.41
N VAL A 126 14.73 7.77 -4.80
CA VAL A 126 13.60 8.69 -4.91
C VAL A 126 14.08 10.07 -5.34
N THR A 127 13.22 10.80 -6.03
CA THR A 127 13.48 12.17 -6.49
C THR A 127 12.19 12.97 -6.57
N LEU A 128 12.28 14.30 -6.60
CA LEU A 128 11.12 15.11 -6.94
C LEU A 128 10.66 14.83 -8.37
N SER A 129 9.37 14.59 -8.54
CA SER A 129 8.77 14.50 -9.86
C SER A 129 8.73 15.88 -10.54
N GLU A 130 8.53 15.93 -11.86
CA GLU A 130 8.31 17.19 -12.57
C GLU A 130 7.10 17.96 -12.01
N TYR A 131 6.05 17.25 -11.61
CA TYR A 131 4.90 17.83 -10.92
C TYR A 131 5.31 18.44 -9.57
N GLY A 132 6.08 17.71 -8.76
CA GLY A 132 6.60 18.18 -7.48
C GLY A 132 7.43 19.45 -7.65
N LYS A 133 8.37 19.46 -8.60
CA LYS A 133 9.21 20.64 -8.92
C LYS A 133 8.36 21.86 -9.29
N MET A 134 7.38 21.70 -10.18
CA MET A 134 6.48 22.79 -10.58
C MET A 134 5.65 23.31 -9.40
N ARG A 135 5.12 22.43 -8.55
CA ARG A 135 4.27 22.82 -7.41
C ARG A 135 5.04 23.50 -6.29
N CYS A 136 6.29 23.11 -6.05
CA CYS A 136 7.16 23.79 -5.08
C CYS A 136 7.36 25.27 -5.43
N GLN A 137 7.49 25.59 -6.72
CA GLN A 137 7.60 26.97 -7.19
C GLN A 137 6.30 27.79 -6.98
N GLN A 138 5.14 27.12 -6.96
CA GLN A 138 3.83 27.76 -6.83
C GLN A 138 3.33 27.87 -5.37
N ARG A 139 4.14 27.45 -4.38
CA ARG A 139 3.73 27.34 -2.96
C ARG A 139 2.44 26.53 -2.75
N PHE A 140 2.15 25.58 -3.65
CA PHE A 140 0.94 24.79 -3.59
C PHE A 140 1.05 23.73 -2.48
N GLN A 141 0.07 23.75 -1.56
CA GLN A 141 -0.07 22.76 -0.49
C GLN A 141 -1.08 21.70 -0.93
N PRO A 142 -0.76 20.39 -0.83
CA PRO A 142 -1.72 19.35 -1.13
C PRO A 142 -2.93 19.45 -0.19
N ILE A 143 -4.10 19.03 -0.67
CA ILE A 143 -5.28 18.90 0.19
C ILE A 143 -5.05 17.69 1.09
N ILE A 144 -4.93 17.93 2.39
CA ILE A 144 -4.70 16.88 3.39
C ILE A 144 -6.00 16.70 4.17
N TYR A 145 -6.45 15.46 4.31
CA TYR A 145 -7.60 15.13 5.16
C TYR A 145 -7.30 15.47 6.62
N GLU A 146 -8.32 15.83 7.39
CA GLU A 146 -8.15 16.34 8.76
C GLU A 146 -7.39 15.37 9.67
N ASP A 147 -7.61 14.06 9.51
CA ASP A 147 -6.90 13.00 10.21
C ASP A 147 -5.42 12.94 9.82
N MET A 148 -5.10 12.99 8.53
CA MET A 148 -3.73 13.03 8.04
C MET A 148 -2.99 14.31 8.47
N ALA A 149 -3.69 15.43 8.58
CA ALA A 149 -3.10 16.70 9.02
C ALA A 149 -2.58 16.63 10.48
N THR A 150 -3.15 15.74 11.31
CA THR A 150 -2.65 15.52 12.67
C THR A 150 -1.35 14.72 12.74
N MET A 151 -1.07 13.91 11.72
CA MET A 151 0.12 13.05 11.67
C MET A 151 1.26 13.66 10.85
N LEU A 152 0.93 14.60 9.96
CA LEU A 152 1.90 15.22 9.07
C LEU A 152 2.45 16.52 9.67
N ASP A 153 3.77 16.56 9.86
CA ASP A 153 4.56 17.73 10.18
C ASP A 153 4.99 18.48 8.92
N ASP A 154 4.61 19.75 8.86
CA ASP A 154 4.96 20.65 7.75
C ASP A 154 6.48 20.86 7.65
N ALA A 155 7.20 20.89 8.78
CA ALA A 155 8.65 21.07 8.77
C ALA A 155 9.36 19.84 8.18
N CYS A 156 8.94 18.63 8.56
CA CYS A 156 9.42 17.39 7.98
C CYS A 156 9.17 17.32 6.47
N ARG A 157 7.98 17.73 6.00
CA ARG A 157 7.67 17.78 4.57
C ARG A 157 8.53 18.80 3.81
N ALA A 158 8.71 19.99 4.37
CA ALA A 158 9.54 21.01 3.78
C ALA A 158 10.99 20.52 3.65
N PHE A 159 11.51 19.85 4.68
CA PHE A 159 12.81 19.20 4.66
C PHE A 159 12.90 18.16 3.52
N LEU A 160 11.94 17.24 3.41
CA LEU A 160 11.96 16.21 2.36
C LEU A 160 11.95 16.82 0.95
N ILE A 161 11.13 17.85 0.73
CA ILE A 161 11.07 18.56 -0.55
C ILE A 161 12.41 19.24 -0.86
N GLU A 162 12.99 19.94 0.10
CA GLU A 162 14.29 20.62 -0.07
C GLU A 162 15.40 19.60 -0.34
N PHE A 163 15.45 18.53 0.45
CA PHE A 163 16.46 17.48 0.34
C PHE A 163 16.44 16.79 -1.04
N LEU A 164 15.24 16.53 -1.57
CA LEU A 164 15.04 15.89 -2.88
C LEU A 164 15.09 16.87 -4.06
N SER A 165 15.22 18.18 -3.82
CA SER A 165 15.30 19.18 -4.89
C SER A 165 16.66 19.24 -5.57
N GLY A 166 17.73 18.82 -4.87
CA GLY A 166 19.10 18.89 -5.37
C GLY A 166 19.49 17.73 -6.31
N SER A 167 19.07 16.52 -5.99
CA SER A 167 19.32 15.30 -6.78
C SER A 167 18.39 14.18 -6.32
N ASP A 168 18.41 13.05 -7.02
CA ASP A 168 17.89 11.80 -6.49
C ASP A 168 18.73 11.29 -5.31
N ARG A 169 18.07 10.58 -4.39
CA ARG A 169 18.61 10.09 -3.12
C ARG A 169 18.13 8.68 -2.83
N THR A 170 18.90 7.90 -2.08
CA THR A 170 18.40 6.62 -1.53
C THR A 170 17.51 6.84 -0.31
N ILE A 171 16.71 5.84 0.04
CA ILE A 171 15.94 5.85 1.30
C ILE A 171 16.87 5.85 2.51
N GLU A 172 18.00 5.15 2.44
CA GLU A 172 19.04 5.17 3.47
C GLU A 172 19.58 6.59 3.71
N GLU A 173 20.00 7.30 2.65
CA GLU A 173 20.51 8.68 2.75
C GLU A 173 19.46 9.62 3.35
N LEU A 174 18.18 9.44 2.98
CA LEU A 174 17.07 10.24 3.51
C LEU A 174 16.86 9.99 5.00
N ILE A 175 16.91 8.73 5.44
CA ILE A 175 16.76 8.36 6.85
C ILE A 175 17.94 8.88 7.67
N GLU A 176 19.17 8.75 7.17
CA GLU A 176 20.38 9.24 7.85
C GLU A 176 20.34 10.76 8.04
N GLU A 177 20.10 11.53 6.97
CA GLU A 177 20.04 12.99 7.02
C GLU A 177 18.87 13.47 7.89
N GLY A 178 17.69 12.86 7.72
CA GLY A 178 16.50 13.23 8.49
C GLY A 178 16.65 12.91 9.99
N SER A 179 17.29 11.79 10.33
CA SER A 179 17.63 11.45 11.73
C SER A 179 18.60 12.46 12.33
N GLY A 180 19.57 12.95 11.54
CA GLY A 180 20.46 14.05 11.94
C GLY A 180 19.73 15.37 12.26
N LYS A 181 18.51 15.55 11.73
CA LYS A 181 17.62 16.69 12.03
C LYS A 181 16.59 16.40 13.12
N GLY A 182 16.63 15.22 13.73
CA GLY A 182 15.74 14.82 14.83
C GLY A 182 14.42 14.21 14.38
N TYR A 183 14.25 13.86 13.10
CA TYR A 183 13.08 13.15 12.62
C TYR A 183 13.25 11.63 12.76
N PRO A 184 12.35 10.92 13.45
CA PRO A 184 12.36 9.45 13.46
C PRO A 184 12.19 8.87 12.06
N GLY A 185 12.82 7.72 11.79
CA GLY A 185 12.75 7.05 10.48
C GLY A 185 11.31 6.78 10.03
N ASP A 186 10.46 6.27 10.91
CA ASP A 186 9.05 5.99 10.60
C ASP A 186 8.28 7.28 10.26
N THR A 187 8.57 8.37 10.95
CA THR A 187 8.01 9.69 10.65
C THR A 187 8.44 10.12 9.25
N LEU A 188 9.71 10.02 8.88
CA LEU A 188 10.19 10.37 7.54
C LEU A 188 9.50 9.54 6.45
N LEU A 189 9.37 8.24 6.67
CA LEU A 189 8.73 7.33 5.72
C LEU A 189 7.23 7.61 5.54
N LEU A 190 6.52 7.98 6.60
CA LEU A 190 5.12 8.41 6.52
C LEU A 190 4.95 9.65 5.63
N HIS A 191 5.81 10.64 5.82
CA HIS A 191 5.78 11.87 5.02
C HIS A 191 6.18 11.61 3.57
N LEU A 192 7.18 10.76 3.36
CA LEU A 192 7.60 10.34 2.03
C LEU A 192 6.47 9.62 1.30
N ASP A 193 5.78 8.68 1.96
CA ASP A 193 4.61 8.00 1.40
C ASP A 193 3.52 8.99 1.02
N SER A 194 3.21 9.97 1.90
CA SER A 194 2.25 11.02 1.59
C SER A 194 2.65 11.84 0.35
N LEU A 195 3.93 12.21 0.21
CA LEU A 195 4.42 12.95 -0.95
C LEU A 195 4.38 12.11 -2.24
N ILE A 196 4.68 10.82 -2.15
CA ILE A 196 4.57 9.91 -3.29
C ILE A 196 3.09 9.72 -3.64
N LYS A 197 2.20 9.53 -2.66
CA LYS A 197 0.73 9.44 -2.78
C LYS A 197 0.08 10.69 -3.35
N HIS A 198 0.77 11.83 -3.41
CA HIS A 198 0.30 13.05 -4.09
C HIS A 198 1.11 13.41 -5.33
N GLY A 199 2.00 12.52 -5.77
CA GLY A 199 2.79 12.65 -6.99
C GLY A 199 3.92 13.70 -6.90
N TYR A 200 4.26 14.20 -5.72
CA TYR A 200 5.37 15.14 -5.53
C TYR A 200 6.72 14.44 -5.66
N VAL A 201 6.81 13.22 -5.15
CA VAL A 201 8.01 12.38 -5.20
C VAL A 201 7.73 11.19 -6.09
N THR A 202 8.75 10.77 -6.84
CA THR A 202 8.70 9.56 -7.66
C THR A 202 9.83 8.62 -7.27
N VAL A 203 9.54 7.32 -7.32
CA VAL A 203 10.53 6.26 -7.09
C VAL A 203 11.14 5.93 -8.43
N MET A 204 12.46 6.04 -8.54
CA MET A 204 13.16 5.73 -9.77
C MET A 204 13.03 4.24 -10.11
N PRO A 205 13.04 3.87 -11.40
CA PRO A 205 13.18 2.48 -11.79
C PRO A 205 14.50 1.93 -11.26
N ASP A 206 14.50 0.68 -10.83
CA ASP A 206 15.74 -0.01 -10.48
C ASP A 206 16.62 -0.03 -11.74
N ASN A 207 17.92 0.26 -11.59
CA ASN A 207 18.85 0.31 -12.72
C ASN A 207 18.69 -0.97 -13.57
N PRO A 208 18.49 -0.89 -14.89
CA PRO A 208 18.14 -2.04 -15.74
C PRO A 208 19.31 -3.02 -15.98
N THR A 209 20.32 -3.05 -15.12
CA THR A 209 21.47 -3.96 -15.25
C THR A 209 21.12 -5.43 -15.03
N THR A 210 19.94 -5.75 -14.51
CA THR A 210 19.46 -7.13 -14.49
C THR A 210 18.72 -7.42 -15.79
N THR A 211 19.49 -7.67 -16.85
CA THR A 211 18.96 -8.28 -18.07
C THR A 211 18.45 -9.67 -17.67
N PHE A 212 17.14 -9.85 -17.57
CA PHE A 212 16.58 -11.20 -17.55
C PHE A 212 16.90 -11.83 -18.90
N VAL A 213 17.86 -12.76 -18.89
CA VAL A 213 18.07 -13.66 -20.01
C VAL A 213 16.78 -14.44 -20.19
N THR A 214 16.16 -14.23 -21.35
CA THR A 214 14.94 -14.90 -21.84
C THR A 214 15.06 -16.42 -21.84
#